data_AF-A0A972SJN1-F1
#
_entry.id   AF-A0A972SJN1-F1
#
_cell.length_a   1.000
_cell.length_b   1.000
_cell.length_c   1.000
_cell.angle_alpha   90.00
_cell.angle_beta   90.00
_cell.angle_gamma   90.00
#
_symmetry.space_group_name_H-M   'P 1'
#
loop_
_entity.id
_entity.type
_entity.pdbx_description
1 polymer ?
#
loop_
_entity_poly.entity_id
_entity_poly.type
_entity_poly.pdbx_seq_one_letter_code
_entity_poly.pdbx_strand_id
1 'polypeptide(L)'
;MSAHSATKSVAARFLAFGALLLCVTPGHAAAPTSEAPISCSTSSFDAIPKSSFLQAAQTVALPVTAVLPSNSDAQFVLHQSLTDGVSPRIFRVFEIDDPQRRNSVGGELPVISVEPPPPILKPGYGLNNSVLLRVQLSEPDLFLWDKRYFVLLVCSGDRMTGWALTSSLVSDAHISFLICTPVALLVYLLAMSAVLVSRKHVNPLVVKYPAIFGAKQMDLIDFLNPIHLVANAFNEASVQKTQVLLFSFLVGWLVLALVLRTGTLVDLSPTIVGLLGISGIGAATAQITYQQKTRLSFENWAWLQKREVLTPPAVPRGPQWRDLVLTNREFDVYKLQTIIFSIAVAASMISGGALNLATFSVPTALLGILGLSQVVYVGGILVRPPAVSDLDDSLTKLRLAGETVAAAKAQKTDTGPDGKLLAELPPGQEIAANAQRQYDDLADTVVTMIESTLEVAADRSKLNLV
;
A
#
# COMPACT_ATOMS: atom_id res chain seq x y z
N MET A 1 13.43 -56.67 -17.44
CA MET A 1 12.80 -56.60 -16.11
C MET A 1 12.27 -55.18 -15.97
N SER A 2 11.08 -54.84 -16.50
CA SER A 2 9.71 -55.26 -16.17
C SER A 2 9.23 -54.86 -14.78
N ALA A 3 7.98 -54.34 -14.78
CA ALA A 3 7.04 -53.99 -13.71
C ALA A 3 7.12 -52.54 -13.18
N HIS A 4 6.16 -51.64 -13.46
CA HIS A 4 4.70 -51.60 -13.19
C HIS A 4 4.31 -51.19 -11.75
N SER A 5 3.63 -50.04 -11.64
CA SER A 5 2.43 -49.82 -10.79
C SER A 5 1.93 -48.38 -11.06
N ALA A 6 0.93 -48.15 -11.91
CA ALA A 6 -0.53 -48.34 -11.72
C ALA A 6 -1.21 -47.17 -10.97
N THR A 7 -1.73 -46.20 -11.75
CA THR A 7 -2.79 -45.28 -11.33
C THR A 7 -4.10 -45.67 -12.04
N LYS A 8 -5.06 -46.19 -11.25
CA LYS A 8 -6.47 -46.41 -11.62
C LYS A 8 -7.21 -45.07 -11.40
N SER A 9 -7.89 -44.50 -12.40
CA SER A 9 -9.26 -44.74 -12.86
C SER A 9 -10.35 -44.49 -11.79
N VAL A 10 -11.07 -43.37 -11.94
CA VAL A 10 -12.46 -43.14 -11.48
C VAL A 10 -13.12 -42.27 -12.56
N ALA A 11 -13.78 -42.91 -13.53
CA ALA A 11 -15.24 -43.08 -13.62
C ALA A 11 -15.94 -41.91 -14.36
N ALA A 12 -15.96 -42.03 -15.69
CA ALA A 12 -16.96 -41.41 -16.55
C ALA A 12 -17.88 -42.52 -17.06
N ARG A 13 -19.21 -42.40 -16.87
CA ARG A 13 -20.27 -42.77 -17.84
C ARG A 13 -21.70 -42.81 -17.25
N PHE A 14 -22.64 -42.62 -18.17
CA PHE A 14 -24.11 -42.76 -18.16
C PHE A 14 -24.89 -41.53 -17.66
N LEU A 15 -25.90 -40.99 -18.38
CA LEU A 15 -27.03 -41.62 -19.11
C LEU A 15 -27.39 -40.80 -20.38
N ALA A 16 -27.51 -41.41 -21.55
CA ALA A 16 -28.71 -42.01 -22.17
C ALA A 16 -29.64 -41.00 -22.87
N PHE A 17 -29.51 -40.92 -24.20
CA PHE A 17 -30.44 -40.31 -25.14
C PHE A 17 -31.66 -41.24 -25.30
N GLY A 18 -32.83 -40.80 -24.86
CA GLY A 18 -34.11 -41.45 -25.11
C GLY A 18 -34.93 -40.62 -26.09
N ALA A 19 -35.08 -41.12 -27.32
CA ALA A 19 -36.02 -40.60 -28.30
C ALA A 19 -37.44 -41.06 -27.93
N LEU A 20 -38.35 -40.10 -27.68
CA LEU A 20 -39.77 -40.35 -27.56
C LEU A 20 -40.50 -39.58 -28.67
N LEU A 21 -40.95 -40.32 -29.69
CA LEU A 21 -41.94 -39.86 -30.67
C LEU A 21 -43.31 -39.79 -29.95
N LEU A 22 -43.90 -38.60 -29.89
CA LEU A 22 -45.28 -38.40 -29.44
C LEU A 22 -46.14 -37.95 -30.62
N CYS A 23 -47.24 -38.68 -30.82
CA CYS A 23 -48.26 -38.45 -31.82
C CYS A 23 -48.88 -37.05 -31.68
N VAL A 24 -48.91 -36.31 -32.79
CA VAL A 24 -49.65 -35.05 -32.94
C VAL A 24 -51.10 -35.39 -33.33
N THR A 25 -52.06 -34.90 -32.56
CA THR A 25 -53.48 -34.81 -32.99
C THR A 25 -53.81 -33.36 -33.31
N PRO A 26 -54.62 -33.09 -34.36
CA PRO A 26 -55.00 -31.73 -34.74
C PRO A 26 -56.15 -31.23 -33.84
N GLY A 27 -55.80 -30.47 -32.80
CA GLY A 27 -56.76 -29.68 -32.03
C GLY A 27 -57.16 -28.42 -32.80
N HIS A 28 -58.46 -28.18 -32.94
CA HIS A 28 -59.00 -26.98 -33.56
C HIS A 28 -58.57 -25.74 -32.76
N ALA A 29 -57.83 -24.83 -33.42
CA ALA A 29 -57.41 -23.56 -32.86
C ALA A 29 -58.62 -22.64 -32.69
N ALA A 30 -59.06 -22.43 -31.45
CA ALA A 30 -59.87 -21.28 -31.13
C ALA A 30 -59.05 -20.01 -31.42
N ALA A 31 -59.68 -19.03 -32.09
CA ALA A 31 -59.06 -17.74 -32.36
C ALA A 31 -58.51 -17.15 -31.05
N PRO A 32 -57.27 -16.64 -31.02
CA PRO A 32 -56.69 -16.07 -29.81
C PRO A 32 -57.56 -14.89 -29.38
N THR A 33 -58.29 -15.08 -28.28
CA THR A 33 -58.89 -13.97 -27.54
C THR A 33 -57.75 -13.00 -27.24
N SER A 34 -57.85 -11.78 -27.80
CA SER A 34 -56.92 -10.69 -27.55
C SER A 34 -56.90 -10.41 -26.04
N GLU A 35 -55.99 -11.07 -25.32
CA GLU A 35 -55.79 -10.84 -23.90
C GLU A 35 -55.48 -9.35 -23.69
N ALA A 36 -56.13 -8.77 -22.68
CA ALA A 36 -55.99 -7.35 -22.38
C ALA A 36 -54.50 -7.00 -22.15
N PRO A 37 -54.04 -5.84 -22.63
CA PRO A 37 -52.66 -5.43 -22.47
C PRO A 37 -52.28 -5.36 -20.98
N ILE A 38 -51.13 -5.95 -20.67
CA ILE A 38 -50.61 -6.11 -19.31
C ILE A 38 -50.11 -4.77 -18.80
N SER A 39 -50.61 -4.35 -17.63
CA SER A 39 -50.28 -3.09 -16.99
C SER A 39 -48.96 -3.18 -16.20
N CYS A 40 -47.99 -2.36 -16.57
CA CYS A 40 -46.74 -2.17 -15.85
C CYS A 40 -46.91 -1.32 -14.59
N SER A 41 -48.11 -0.82 -14.29
CA SER A 41 -48.39 -0.02 -13.10
C SER A 41 -48.64 -0.85 -11.83
N THR A 42 -48.62 -2.19 -11.88
CA THR A 42 -48.84 -3.04 -10.69
C THR A 42 -47.69 -2.93 -9.70
N SER A 43 -47.96 -2.67 -8.42
CA SER A 43 -46.91 -2.45 -7.40
C SER A 43 -46.18 -3.71 -6.91
N SER A 44 -46.71 -4.92 -7.19
CA SER A 44 -46.12 -6.19 -6.73
C SER A 44 -45.77 -7.11 -7.89
N PHE A 45 -44.67 -7.84 -7.76
CA PHE A 45 -44.24 -8.87 -8.71
C PHE A 45 -45.28 -9.99 -8.86
N ASP A 46 -45.92 -10.40 -7.76
CA ASP A 46 -46.93 -11.48 -7.75
C ASP A 46 -48.19 -11.11 -8.54
N ALA A 47 -48.45 -9.82 -8.73
CA ALA A 47 -49.58 -9.34 -9.52
C ALA A 47 -49.36 -9.50 -11.04
N ILE A 48 -48.14 -9.81 -11.48
CA ILE A 48 -47.79 -9.93 -12.89
C ILE A 48 -48.15 -11.34 -13.38
N PRO A 49 -49.11 -11.48 -14.34
CA PRO A 49 -49.53 -12.79 -14.83
C PRO A 49 -48.36 -13.57 -15.45
N LYS A 50 -48.33 -14.89 -15.24
CA LYS A 50 -47.31 -15.77 -15.85
C LYS A 50 -47.32 -15.72 -17.38
N SER A 51 -48.48 -15.50 -18.01
CA SER A 51 -48.62 -15.34 -19.45
C SER A 51 -47.88 -14.11 -19.98
N SER A 52 -47.71 -13.07 -19.17
CA SER A 52 -47.00 -11.84 -19.53
C SER A 52 -45.54 -12.11 -19.88
N PHE A 53 -44.86 -12.98 -19.12
CA PHE A 53 -43.47 -13.35 -19.38
C PHE A 53 -43.31 -14.17 -20.68
N LEU A 54 -44.37 -14.88 -21.11
CA LEU A 54 -44.36 -15.62 -22.37
C LEU A 54 -44.61 -14.72 -23.58
N GLN A 55 -45.32 -13.60 -23.39
CA GLN A 55 -45.64 -12.64 -24.44
C GLN A 55 -44.55 -11.57 -24.63
N ALA A 56 -43.85 -11.20 -23.56
CA ALA A 56 -42.77 -10.21 -23.61
C ALA A 56 -41.44 -10.83 -24.07
N ALA A 57 -40.63 -10.03 -24.77
CA ALA A 57 -39.33 -10.48 -25.26
C ALA A 57 -38.35 -10.71 -24.10
N GLN A 58 -37.74 -11.90 -24.03
CA GLN A 58 -36.66 -12.13 -23.09
C GLN A 58 -35.39 -11.40 -23.58
N THR A 59 -34.85 -10.52 -22.75
CA THR A 59 -33.57 -9.84 -22.97
C THR A 59 -32.50 -10.35 -22.01
N VAL A 60 -31.25 -9.94 -22.22
CA VAL A 60 -30.09 -10.34 -21.42
C VAL A 60 -29.72 -9.21 -20.47
N ALA A 61 -29.75 -9.51 -19.16
CA ALA A 61 -29.24 -8.67 -18.09
C ALA A 61 -27.97 -9.27 -17.50
N LEU A 62 -26.97 -8.44 -17.23
CA LEU A 62 -25.81 -8.85 -16.44
C LEU A 62 -25.53 -7.81 -15.34
N PRO A 63 -25.15 -8.24 -14.12
CA PRO A 63 -24.58 -7.32 -13.15
C PRO A 63 -23.27 -6.77 -13.73
N VAL A 64 -22.95 -5.50 -13.48
CA VAL A 64 -21.70 -4.89 -13.96
C VAL A 64 -20.49 -5.52 -13.29
N THR A 65 -20.58 -5.74 -11.98
CA THR A 65 -19.55 -6.37 -11.14
C THR A 65 -19.92 -7.82 -10.80
N ALA A 66 -18.96 -8.61 -10.31
CA ALA A 66 -19.22 -10.00 -9.90
C ALA A 66 -20.00 -10.06 -8.58
N VAL A 67 -19.76 -9.08 -7.72
CA VAL A 67 -20.47 -8.86 -6.46
C VAL A 67 -21.10 -7.46 -6.50
N LEU A 68 -22.38 -7.35 -6.15
CA LEU A 68 -23.11 -6.09 -6.07
C LEU A 68 -23.05 -5.54 -4.64
N PRO A 69 -22.84 -4.23 -4.47
CA PRO A 69 -22.86 -3.61 -3.15
C PRO A 69 -24.28 -3.41 -2.61
N SER A 70 -24.51 -3.78 -1.34
CA SER A 70 -25.83 -3.72 -0.72
C SER A 70 -26.35 -2.32 -0.42
N ASN A 71 -25.47 -1.34 -0.19
CA ASN A 71 -25.85 -0.03 0.37
C ASN A 71 -25.77 1.14 -0.62
N SER A 72 -25.26 0.92 -1.83
CA SER A 72 -25.35 1.92 -2.90
C SER A 72 -24.79 1.40 -4.21
N ASP A 73 -25.50 1.78 -5.28
CA ASP A 73 -25.07 1.71 -6.67
C ASP A 73 -24.84 0.30 -7.22
N ALA A 74 -25.79 -0.60 -6.99
CA ALA A 74 -25.81 -1.87 -7.70
C ALA A 74 -26.15 -1.59 -9.17
N GLN A 75 -25.24 -2.00 -10.05
CA GLN A 75 -25.34 -1.69 -11.47
C GLN A 75 -25.67 -2.93 -12.28
N PHE A 76 -26.69 -2.81 -13.13
CA PHE A 76 -27.05 -3.81 -14.13
C PHE A 76 -26.94 -3.22 -15.52
N VAL A 77 -26.43 -4.00 -16.46
CA VAL A 77 -26.48 -3.65 -17.88
C VAL A 77 -27.50 -4.53 -18.58
N LEU A 78 -28.41 -3.89 -19.33
CA LEU A 78 -29.49 -4.55 -20.05
C LEU A 78 -29.33 -4.32 -21.55
N HIS A 79 -29.50 -5.35 -22.38
CA HIS A 79 -29.46 -5.23 -23.84
C HIS A 79 -30.79 -4.67 -24.38
N GLN A 80 -31.06 -3.41 -24.06
CA GLN A 80 -32.25 -2.69 -24.49
C GLN A 80 -31.93 -1.23 -24.78
N SER A 81 -32.55 -0.64 -25.81
CA SER A 81 -32.48 0.81 -26.04
C SER A 81 -33.35 1.57 -25.03
N LEU A 82 -32.94 2.80 -24.69
CA LEU A 82 -33.66 3.68 -23.75
C LEU A 82 -35.04 4.09 -24.26
N THR A 83 -35.20 4.18 -25.59
CA THR A 83 -36.44 4.62 -26.25
C THR A 83 -36.89 3.58 -27.26
N ASP A 84 -38.20 3.43 -27.43
CA ASP A 84 -38.77 2.60 -28.50
C ASP A 84 -39.02 3.41 -29.79
N GLY A 85 -38.14 4.38 -30.07
CA GLY A 85 -38.29 5.34 -31.19
C GLY A 85 -39.28 6.47 -30.96
N VAL A 86 -40.28 6.29 -30.09
CA VAL A 86 -41.32 7.31 -29.80
C VAL A 86 -41.48 7.62 -28.31
N SER A 87 -41.40 6.60 -27.46
CA SER A 87 -41.65 6.74 -26.01
C SER A 87 -40.43 6.30 -25.18
N PRO A 88 -40.13 6.99 -24.06
CA PRO A 88 -39.15 6.51 -23.10
C PRO A 88 -39.62 5.21 -22.45
N ARG A 89 -38.70 4.29 -22.24
CA ARG A 89 -38.99 3.03 -21.55
C ARG A 89 -38.84 3.20 -20.05
N ILE A 90 -39.67 2.50 -19.30
CA ILE A 90 -39.62 2.43 -17.83
C ILE A 90 -38.98 1.09 -17.46
N PHE A 91 -38.04 1.12 -16.54
CA PHE A 91 -37.33 -0.05 -16.04
C PHE A 91 -37.73 -0.29 -14.59
N ARG A 92 -38.07 -1.54 -14.26
CA ARG A 92 -38.43 -1.95 -12.90
C ARG A 92 -37.59 -3.16 -12.52
N VAL A 93 -37.17 -3.23 -11.27
CA VAL A 93 -36.28 -4.29 -10.79
C VAL A 93 -36.90 -4.91 -9.56
N PHE A 94 -37.02 -6.23 -9.57
CA PHE A 94 -37.54 -7.00 -8.46
C PHE A 94 -36.47 -7.96 -7.98
N GLU A 95 -36.29 -8.05 -6.67
CA GLU A 95 -35.49 -9.10 -6.04
C GLU A 95 -36.38 -10.33 -5.84
N ILE A 96 -35.89 -11.55 -6.09
CA ILE A 96 -36.65 -12.78 -5.85
C ILE A 96 -35.79 -13.79 -5.08
N ASP A 97 -36.40 -14.56 -4.17
CA ASP A 97 -35.68 -15.52 -3.33
C ASP A 97 -35.18 -16.74 -4.13
N ASP A 98 -36.00 -17.23 -5.05
CA ASP A 98 -35.73 -18.45 -5.81
C ASP A 98 -36.28 -18.31 -7.24
N PRO A 99 -35.42 -18.42 -8.28
CA PRO A 99 -35.86 -18.30 -9.66
C PRO A 99 -36.84 -19.40 -10.09
N GLN A 100 -36.91 -20.52 -9.36
CA GLN A 100 -37.85 -21.60 -9.63
C GLN A 100 -39.18 -21.42 -8.89
N ARG A 101 -39.19 -20.78 -7.71
CA ARG A 101 -40.42 -20.49 -6.97
C ARG A 101 -41.00 -19.16 -7.45
N ARG A 102 -41.97 -19.27 -8.36
CA ARG A 102 -42.73 -18.12 -8.91
C ARG A 102 -43.66 -17.39 -7.93
N ASN A 103 -43.71 -17.79 -6.66
CA ASN A 103 -44.51 -17.16 -5.60
C ASN A 103 -43.59 -16.54 -4.52
N SER A 104 -42.37 -16.13 -4.90
CA SER A 104 -41.39 -15.58 -3.96
C SER A 104 -41.69 -14.11 -3.67
N VAL A 105 -41.58 -13.74 -2.38
CA VAL A 105 -41.98 -12.44 -1.83
C VAL A 105 -40.86 -11.44 -2.12
N GLY A 106 -40.78 -11.06 -3.39
CA GLY A 106 -39.82 -10.10 -3.88
C GLY A 106 -40.30 -8.67 -3.76
N GLY A 107 -39.57 -7.83 -3.02
CA GLY A 107 -39.78 -6.38 -3.04
C GLY A 107 -39.36 -5.77 -4.39
N GLU A 108 -40.09 -4.76 -4.85
CA GLU A 108 -39.58 -3.88 -5.90
C GLU A 108 -38.41 -3.07 -5.34
N LEU A 109 -37.29 -3.10 -6.05
CA LEU A 109 -36.10 -2.32 -5.74
C LEU A 109 -36.15 -0.98 -6.46
N PRO A 110 -35.84 0.13 -5.77
CA PRO A 110 -35.90 1.44 -6.39
C PRO A 110 -34.77 1.60 -7.40
N VAL A 111 -35.14 1.96 -8.63
CA VAL A 111 -34.20 2.32 -9.69
C VAL A 111 -33.81 3.78 -9.50
N ILE A 112 -32.55 4.01 -9.15
CA ILE A 112 -31.97 5.32 -8.85
C ILE A 112 -31.75 6.12 -10.14
N SER A 113 -31.16 5.49 -11.15
CA SER A 113 -30.97 6.12 -12.46
C SER A 113 -30.93 5.10 -13.60
N VAL A 114 -31.19 5.62 -14.80
CA VAL A 114 -31.20 4.89 -16.07
C VAL A 114 -30.37 5.72 -17.05
N GLU A 115 -29.19 5.22 -17.38
CA GLU A 115 -28.18 5.95 -18.16
C GLU A 115 -27.72 5.10 -19.35
N PRO A 116 -27.24 5.71 -20.46
CA PRO A 116 -26.52 4.96 -21.46
C PRO A 116 -25.23 4.38 -20.84
N PRO A 117 -24.84 3.13 -21.16
CA PRO A 117 -23.63 2.55 -20.61
C PRO A 117 -22.39 3.32 -21.08
N PRO A 118 -21.30 3.35 -20.31
CA PRO A 118 -20.05 3.90 -20.80
C PRO A 118 -19.50 3.05 -21.97
N PRO A 119 -18.64 3.61 -22.84
CA PRO A 119 -18.17 2.95 -24.06
C PRO A 119 -17.44 1.61 -23.84
N ILE A 120 -16.92 1.38 -22.63
CA ILE A 120 -16.11 0.21 -22.26
C ILE A 120 -16.68 -0.41 -20.97
N LEU A 121 -17.95 -0.83 -20.98
CA LEU A 121 -18.54 -1.49 -19.82
C LEU A 121 -18.35 -3.02 -19.86
N LYS A 122 -18.91 -3.68 -20.89
CA LYS A 122 -18.79 -5.13 -21.13
C LYS A 122 -18.85 -5.47 -22.62
N PRO A 123 -18.13 -6.51 -23.09
CA PRO A 123 -18.26 -6.97 -24.47
C PRO A 123 -19.71 -7.34 -24.79
N GLY A 124 -20.22 -6.88 -25.94
CA GLY A 124 -21.59 -7.16 -26.40
C GLY A 124 -22.66 -6.13 -25.99
N TYR A 125 -22.31 -5.14 -25.18
CA TYR A 125 -23.23 -4.05 -24.79
C TYR A 125 -22.79 -2.74 -25.46
N GLY A 126 -23.53 -2.33 -26.50
CA GLY A 126 -23.25 -1.10 -27.25
C GLY A 126 -23.99 0.11 -26.69
N LEU A 127 -23.48 1.30 -26.98
CA LEU A 127 -24.05 2.59 -26.50
C LEU A 127 -25.52 2.79 -26.89
N ASN A 128 -25.95 2.28 -28.04
CA ASN A 128 -27.28 2.55 -28.60
C ASN A 128 -28.32 1.43 -28.32
N ASN A 129 -27.86 0.25 -27.92
CA ASN A 129 -28.69 -0.94 -27.74
C ASN A 129 -28.67 -1.47 -26.31
N SER A 130 -28.07 -0.73 -25.39
CA SER A 130 -27.93 -1.14 -24.00
C SER A 130 -28.18 0.04 -23.06
N VAL A 131 -28.58 -0.28 -21.83
CA VAL A 131 -28.87 0.68 -20.77
C VAL A 131 -28.19 0.21 -19.48
N LEU A 132 -27.61 1.15 -18.74
CA LEU A 132 -27.08 0.98 -17.39
C LEU A 132 -28.15 1.39 -16.38
N LEU A 133 -28.52 0.45 -15.50
CA LEU A 133 -29.47 0.66 -14.42
C LEU A 133 -28.72 0.71 -13.10
N ARG A 134 -28.93 1.78 -12.33
CA ARG A 134 -28.43 1.92 -10.96
C ARG A 134 -29.59 1.62 -10.02
N VAL A 135 -29.44 0.64 -9.13
CA VAL A 135 -30.49 0.13 -8.25
C VAL A 135 -30.01 0.20 -6.81
N GLN A 136 -30.91 0.56 -5.90
CA GLN A 136 -30.64 0.45 -4.46
C GLN A 136 -31.01 -0.97 -4.00
N LEU A 137 -30.06 -1.68 -3.41
CA LEU A 137 -30.33 -2.98 -2.80
C LEU A 137 -30.67 -2.81 -1.31
N SER A 138 -31.33 -3.81 -0.75
CA SER A 138 -31.51 -3.94 0.69
C SER A 138 -30.27 -4.59 1.31
N GLU A 139 -29.90 -4.16 2.52
CA GLU A 139 -28.80 -4.76 3.28
C GLU A 139 -29.03 -6.27 3.51
N PRO A 140 -28.01 -7.13 3.33
CA PRO A 140 -28.15 -8.56 3.56
C PRO A 140 -28.10 -8.92 5.04
N ASP A 141 -28.78 -10.01 5.39
CA ASP A 141 -28.74 -10.60 6.72
C ASP A 141 -27.35 -11.19 6.98
N LEU A 142 -26.50 -10.51 7.76
CA LEU A 142 -25.23 -10.93 8.42
C LEU A 142 -24.21 -11.84 7.66
N PHE A 143 -24.49 -12.30 6.45
CA PHE A 143 -23.68 -13.19 5.65
C PHE A 143 -22.81 -12.38 4.68
N LEU A 144 -21.60 -12.89 4.45
CA LEU A 144 -20.55 -12.24 3.68
C LEU A 144 -20.93 -11.94 2.23
N TRP A 145 -21.55 -12.91 1.59
CA TRP A 145 -22.07 -12.82 0.24
C TRP A 145 -23.35 -13.61 0.17
N ASP A 146 -24.44 -12.91 -0.14
CA ASP A 146 -25.74 -13.53 -0.32
C ASP A 146 -26.06 -13.61 -1.81
N LYS A 147 -26.44 -14.80 -2.29
CA LYS A 147 -26.76 -14.97 -3.70
C LYS A 147 -28.20 -14.58 -3.93
N ARG A 148 -28.40 -13.47 -4.63
CA ARG A 148 -29.73 -12.91 -4.91
C ARG A 148 -30.05 -12.99 -6.40
N TYR A 149 -31.33 -13.13 -6.68
CA TYR A 149 -31.86 -13.21 -8.03
C TYR A 149 -32.68 -11.96 -8.32
N PHE A 150 -32.57 -11.45 -9.53
CA PHE A 150 -33.20 -10.21 -9.93
C PHE A 150 -33.98 -10.41 -11.22
N VAL A 151 -35.21 -9.93 -11.24
CA VAL A 151 -36.03 -9.84 -12.44
C VAL A 151 -36.14 -8.38 -12.85
N LEU A 152 -35.67 -8.08 -14.05
CA LEU A 152 -35.68 -6.75 -14.64
C LEU A 152 -36.80 -6.69 -15.67
N LEU A 153 -37.74 -5.76 -15.52
CA LEU A 153 -38.84 -5.55 -16.46
C LEU A 153 -38.61 -4.29 -17.28
N VAL A 154 -38.96 -4.35 -18.55
CA VAL A 154 -38.90 -3.24 -19.51
C VAL A 154 -40.30 -2.92 -19.99
N CYS A 155 -40.75 -1.71 -19.70
CA CYS A 155 -42.09 -1.24 -20.02
C CYS A 155 -42.03 -0.11 -21.06
N SER A 156 -42.96 -0.11 -22.01
CA SER A 156 -43.21 1.00 -22.94
C SER A 156 -44.62 1.49 -22.70
N GLY A 157 -44.74 2.67 -22.08
CA GLY A 157 -45.98 3.10 -21.45
C GLY A 157 -46.40 2.10 -20.37
N ASP A 158 -47.66 1.65 -20.42
CA ASP A 158 -48.17 0.67 -19.47
C ASP A 158 -47.94 -0.78 -19.91
N ARG A 159 -47.30 -1.05 -21.06
CA ARG A 159 -47.14 -2.42 -21.56
C ARG A 159 -45.76 -2.98 -21.28
N MET A 160 -45.70 -4.20 -20.76
CA MET A 160 -44.44 -4.95 -20.62
C MET A 160 -43.95 -5.37 -22.02
N THR A 161 -42.79 -4.87 -22.42
CA THR A 161 -42.16 -5.13 -23.73
C THR A 161 -41.06 -6.16 -23.66
N GLY A 162 -40.37 -6.24 -22.52
CA GLY A 162 -39.33 -7.23 -22.31
C GLY A 162 -39.03 -7.48 -20.84
N TRP A 163 -38.30 -8.55 -20.59
CA TRP A 163 -37.86 -8.91 -19.24
C TRP A 163 -36.52 -9.65 -19.27
N ALA A 164 -35.79 -9.61 -18.17
CA ALA A 164 -34.56 -10.37 -18.00
C ALA A 164 -34.46 -10.94 -16.58
N LEU A 165 -33.82 -12.10 -16.46
CA LEU A 165 -33.48 -12.71 -15.18
C LEU A 165 -31.96 -12.71 -15.04
N THR A 166 -31.47 -12.28 -13.88
CA THR A 166 -30.04 -12.32 -13.56
C THR A 166 -29.83 -12.69 -12.09
N SER A 167 -28.61 -13.05 -11.73
CA SER A 167 -28.25 -13.34 -10.34
C SER A 167 -26.88 -12.78 -10.03
N SER A 168 -26.69 -12.29 -8.82
CA SER A 168 -25.39 -11.81 -8.36
C SER A 168 -25.21 -12.09 -6.87
N LEU A 169 -23.96 -12.12 -6.43
CA LEU A 169 -23.64 -12.09 -5.01
C LEU A 169 -23.79 -10.66 -4.53
N VAL A 170 -24.43 -10.43 -3.38
CA VAL A 170 -24.54 -9.11 -2.76
C VAL A 170 -23.66 -9.08 -1.53
N SER A 171 -22.85 -8.03 -1.39
CA SER A 171 -21.96 -7.84 -0.25
C SER A 171 -22.30 -6.60 0.55
N ASP A 172 -22.23 -6.76 1.86
CA ASP A 172 -22.32 -5.68 2.83
C ASP A 172 -20.96 -4.96 2.99
N ALA A 173 -21.00 -3.63 2.98
CA ALA A 173 -19.81 -2.80 3.14
C ALA A 173 -19.17 -2.95 4.53
N HIS A 174 -19.97 -3.02 5.60
CA HIS A 174 -19.49 -3.20 6.96
C HIS A 174 -18.85 -4.57 7.14
N ILE A 175 -19.45 -5.62 6.59
CA ILE A 175 -18.87 -6.97 6.66
C ILE A 175 -17.56 -7.02 5.87
N SER A 176 -17.49 -6.38 4.70
CA SER A 176 -16.24 -6.26 3.93
C SER A 176 -15.13 -5.61 4.77
N PHE A 177 -15.40 -4.49 5.43
CA PHE A 177 -14.42 -3.84 6.33
C PHE A 177 -14.07 -4.70 7.56
N LEU A 178 -15.05 -5.45 8.08
CA LEU A 178 -14.87 -6.37 9.19
C LEU A 178 -13.96 -7.53 8.82
N ILE A 179 -13.92 -7.98 7.56
CA ILE A 179 -12.90 -8.94 7.07
C ILE A 179 -11.56 -8.28 6.79
N CYS A 180 -11.55 -7.11 6.16
CA CYS A 180 -10.30 -6.46 5.78
C CYS A 180 -9.44 -6.13 7.01
N THR A 181 -10.07 -5.82 8.14
CA THR A 181 -9.36 -5.44 9.37
C THR A 181 -8.53 -6.60 9.96
N PRO A 182 -9.08 -7.81 10.19
CA PRO A 182 -8.31 -9.01 10.54
C PRO A 182 -7.22 -9.36 9.54
N VAL A 183 -7.47 -9.23 8.23
CA VAL A 183 -6.44 -9.51 7.21
C VAL A 183 -5.29 -8.52 7.32
N ALA A 184 -5.58 -7.22 7.45
CA ALA A 184 -4.56 -6.20 7.68
C ALA A 184 -3.81 -6.44 9.00
N LEU A 185 -4.51 -6.79 10.08
CA LEU A 185 -3.91 -7.15 11.35
C LEU A 185 -2.99 -8.37 11.22
N LEU A 186 -3.40 -9.41 10.49
CA LEU A 186 -2.59 -10.59 10.22
C LEU A 186 -1.31 -10.23 9.48
N VAL A 187 -1.40 -9.41 8.42
CA VAL A 187 -0.22 -8.92 7.68
C VAL A 187 0.71 -8.13 8.60
N TYR A 188 0.16 -7.27 9.46
CA TYR A 188 0.94 -6.53 10.47
C TYR A 188 1.65 -7.49 11.44
N LEU A 189 0.94 -8.47 11.99
CA LEU A 189 1.51 -9.45 12.93
C LEU A 189 2.59 -10.30 12.26
N LEU A 190 2.41 -10.71 11.01
CA LEU A 190 3.43 -11.43 10.24
C LEU A 190 4.67 -10.57 9.99
N ALA A 191 4.49 -9.30 9.62
CA ALA A 191 5.59 -8.36 9.44
C ALA A 191 6.36 -8.15 10.76
N MET A 192 5.65 -7.92 11.87
CA MET A 192 6.28 -7.78 13.19
C MET A 192 6.98 -9.06 13.64
N SER A 193 6.40 -10.23 13.36
CA SER A 193 7.01 -11.52 13.65
C SER A 193 8.31 -11.70 12.87
N ALA A 194 8.34 -11.31 11.60
CA ALA A 194 9.55 -11.34 10.79
C ALA A 194 10.65 -10.42 11.37
N VAL A 195 10.29 -9.21 11.82
CA VAL A 195 11.26 -8.30 12.47
C VAL A 195 11.72 -8.86 13.82
N LEU A 196 10.83 -9.43 14.63
CA LEU A 196 11.20 -10.06 15.90
C LEU A 196 12.18 -11.23 15.70
N VAL A 197 11.88 -12.12 14.75
CA VAL A 197 12.77 -13.25 14.40
C VAL A 197 14.11 -12.75 13.88
N SER A 198 14.10 -11.72 13.04
CA SER A 198 15.31 -11.09 12.51
C SER A 198 16.17 -10.48 13.62
N ARG A 199 15.57 -9.81 14.62
CA ARG A 199 16.32 -9.23 15.74
C ARG A 199 16.76 -10.26 16.79
N LYS A 200 16.08 -11.40 16.89
CA LYS A 200 16.49 -12.50 17.78
C LYS A 200 17.75 -13.20 17.29
N HIS A 201 17.94 -13.27 15.97
CA HIS A 201 19.17 -13.79 15.38
C HIS A 201 20.26 -12.72 15.47
N VAL A 202 21.08 -12.81 16.52
CA VAL A 202 22.25 -11.93 16.67
C VAL A 202 23.17 -12.16 15.48
N ASN A 203 23.27 -11.16 14.61
CA ASN A 203 24.20 -11.22 13.48
C ASN A 203 25.63 -11.34 14.08
N PRO A 204 26.47 -12.30 13.65
CA PRO A 204 27.83 -12.46 14.18
C PRO A 204 28.67 -11.17 14.06
N LEU A 205 28.29 -10.28 13.13
CA LEU A 205 28.90 -8.95 12.99
C LEU A 205 28.60 -8.00 14.16
N VAL A 206 27.56 -8.24 14.97
CA VAL A 206 27.25 -7.45 16.18
C VAL A 206 28.38 -7.59 17.20
N VAL A 207 28.93 -8.80 17.36
CA VAL A 207 30.07 -9.04 18.26
C VAL A 207 31.29 -8.27 17.78
N LYS A 208 31.49 -8.20 16.45
CA LYS A 208 32.63 -7.50 15.85
C LYS A 208 32.46 -5.97 15.84
N TYR A 209 31.23 -5.48 15.70
CA TYR A 209 30.90 -4.07 15.49
C TYR A 209 29.65 -3.65 16.29
N PRO A 210 29.72 -3.65 17.63
CA PRO A 210 28.57 -3.40 18.49
C PRO A 210 27.99 -1.99 18.34
N ALA A 211 28.82 -1.01 17.99
CA ALA A 211 28.41 0.39 17.82
C ALA A 211 27.49 0.64 16.62
N ILE A 212 27.53 -0.22 15.59
CA ILE A 212 26.68 -0.08 14.39
C ILE A 212 25.46 -0.99 14.43
N PHE A 213 25.64 -2.22 14.94
CA PHE A 213 24.59 -3.24 14.87
C PHE A 213 23.91 -3.52 16.21
N GLY A 214 24.20 -2.71 17.24
CA GLY A 214 23.53 -2.76 18.53
C GLY A 214 22.05 -2.42 18.40
N ALA A 215 21.21 -3.41 18.12
CA ALA A 215 19.77 -3.26 18.16
C ALA A 215 19.26 -3.57 19.57
N LYS A 216 18.39 -2.70 20.10
CA LYS A 216 17.61 -3.04 21.30
C LYS A 216 16.88 -4.36 21.06
N GLN A 217 17.07 -5.33 21.97
CA GLN A 217 16.26 -6.54 22.01
C GLN A 217 14.79 -6.12 22.19
N MET A 218 13.89 -6.74 21.44
CA MET A 218 12.47 -6.41 21.52
C MET A 218 11.81 -7.16 22.67
N ASP A 219 11.09 -6.40 23.49
CA ASP A 219 10.15 -6.96 24.46
C ASP A 219 8.80 -7.26 23.79
N LEU A 220 7.92 -8.02 24.46
CA LEU A 220 6.56 -8.29 23.96
C LEU A 220 5.72 -7.02 23.76
N ILE A 221 5.98 -5.98 24.57
CA ILE A 221 5.29 -4.69 24.44
C ILE A 221 5.78 -3.95 23.18
N ASP A 222 7.07 -4.08 22.85
CA ASP A 222 7.65 -3.51 21.63
C ASP A 222 7.05 -4.15 20.36
N PHE A 223 6.59 -5.40 20.46
CA PHE A 223 5.95 -6.12 19.35
C PHE A 223 4.66 -5.46 18.85
N LEU A 224 3.92 -4.78 19.73
CA LEU A 224 2.70 -4.07 19.34
C LEU A 224 2.97 -2.66 18.81
N ASN A 225 4.22 -2.18 18.92
CA ASN A 225 4.56 -0.83 18.54
C ASN A 225 5.05 -0.77 17.07
N PRO A 226 4.28 -0.14 16.15
CA PRO A 226 4.61 -0.12 14.72
C PRO A 226 5.91 0.65 14.43
N ILE A 227 6.42 1.43 15.40
CA ILE A 227 7.70 2.14 15.29
C ILE A 227 8.86 1.21 14.92
N HIS A 228 8.77 -0.07 15.30
CA HIS A 228 9.83 -1.04 15.03
C HIS A 228 9.88 -1.51 13.58
N LEU A 229 8.75 -1.47 12.84
CA LEU A 229 8.72 -1.78 11.40
C LEU A 229 9.39 -0.68 10.57
N VAL A 230 9.36 0.55 11.08
CA VAL A 230 9.82 1.75 10.37
C VAL A 230 11.23 2.14 10.77
N ALA A 231 11.94 1.28 11.51
CA ALA A 231 13.30 1.51 11.94
C ALA A 231 14.27 1.57 10.74
N ASN A 232 15.22 2.51 10.78
CA ASN A 232 16.31 2.63 9.82
C ASN A 232 17.48 1.70 10.19
N ALA A 233 18.58 1.77 9.43
CA ALA A 233 19.77 0.95 9.69
C ALA A 233 20.46 1.27 11.03
N PHE A 234 20.21 2.45 11.61
CA PHE A 234 20.71 2.91 12.90
C PHE A 234 19.73 2.64 14.04
N ASN A 235 18.69 1.83 13.79
CA ASN A 235 17.65 1.49 14.75
C ASN A 235 16.81 2.68 15.27
N GLU A 236 16.73 3.76 14.49
CA GLU A 236 15.88 4.94 14.76
C GLU A 236 14.63 4.91 13.88
N ALA A 237 13.52 5.51 14.33
CA ALA A 237 12.31 5.56 13.51
C ALA A 237 12.47 6.50 12.30
N SER A 238 12.11 6.03 11.10
CA SER A 238 12.11 6.83 9.87
C SER A 238 10.71 7.30 9.51
N VAL A 239 10.56 8.61 9.32
CA VAL A 239 9.30 9.22 8.84
C VAL A 239 8.93 8.70 7.45
N GLN A 240 9.91 8.55 6.56
CA GLN A 240 9.68 8.06 5.19
C GLN A 240 9.17 6.63 5.22
N LYS A 241 9.80 5.74 6.00
CA LYS A 241 9.33 4.36 6.17
C LYS A 241 7.94 4.32 6.81
N THR A 242 7.65 5.23 7.74
CA THR A 242 6.32 5.36 8.35
C THR A 242 5.26 5.74 7.33
N GLN A 243 5.55 6.72 6.46
CA GLN A 243 4.66 7.11 5.39
C GLN A 243 4.41 5.97 4.40
N VAL A 244 5.46 5.28 3.96
CA VAL A 244 5.34 4.12 3.05
C VAL A 244 4.50 3.02 3.70
N LEU A 245 4.76 2.70 4.97
CA LEU A 245 4.01 1.70 5.73
C LEU A 245 2.53 2.08 5.83
N LEU A 246 2.24 3.32 6.26
CA LEU A 246 0.88 3.84 6.39
C LEU A 246 0.10 3.71 5.07
N PHE A 247 0.66 4.20 3.96
CA PHE A 247 -0.02 4.15 2.67
C PHE A 247 -0.13 2.75 2.10
N SER A 248 0.86 1.87 2.33
CA SER A 248 0.80 0.48 1.89
C SER A 248 -0.34 -0.27 2.59
N PHE A 249 -0.47 -0.10 3.91
CA PHE A 249 -1.57 -0.69 4.68
C PHE A 249 -2.91 -0.10 4.30
N LEU A 250 -2.99 1.23 4.15
CA LEU A 250 -4.24 1.90 3.80
C LEU A 250 -4.74 1.51 2.40
N VAL A 251 -3.87 1.59 1.39
CA VAL A 251 -4.23 1.22 0.01
C VAL A 251 -4.55 -0.28 -0.05
N GLY A 252 -3.73 -1.13 0.57
CA GLY A 252 -3.99 -2.57 0.62
C GLY A 252 -5.33 -2.90 1.26
N TRP A 253 -5.67 -2.23 2.37
CA TRP A 253 -6.95 -2.38 3.06
C TRP A 253 -8.13 -1.90 2.21
N LEU A 254 -8.04 -0.73 1.57
CA LEU A 254 -9.11 -0.21 0.70
C LEU A 254 -9.29 -1.05 -0.57
N VAL A 255 -8.21 -1.52 -1.19
CA VAL A 255 -8.25 -2.39 -2.38
C VAL A 255 -8.87 -3.73 -2.02
N LEU A 256 -8.47 -4.34 -0.90
CA LEU A 256 -9.09 -5.57 -0.44
C LEU A 256 -10.59 -5.35 -0.16
N ALA A 257 -10.97 -4.25 0.47
CA ALA A 257 -12.38 -3.91 0.72
C ALA A 257 -13.17 -3.77 -0.58
N LEU A 258 -12.56 -3.15 -1.60
CA LEU A 258 -13.16 -3.03 -2.93
C LEU A 258 -13.34 -4.40 -3.58
N VAL A 259 -12.31 -5.25 -3.56
CA VAL A 259 -12.36 -6.60 -4.14
C VAL A 259 -13.41 -7.47 -3.45
N LEU A 260 -13.56 -7.39 -2.13
CA LEU A 260 -14.61 -8.12 -1.41
C LEU A 260 -16.02 -7.59 -1.75
N ARG A 261 -16.14 -6.28 -1.99
CA ARG A 261 -17.41 -5.60 -2.30
C ARG A 261 -17.86 -5.76 -3.76
N THR A 262 -16.93 -5.79 -4.72
CA THR A 262 -17.25 -5.82 -6.16
C THR A 262 -16.86 -7.13 -6.84
N GLY A 263 -15.99 -7.93 -6.24
CA GLY A 263 -15.41 -9.12 -6.85
C GLY A 263 -14.50 -8.83 -8.04
N THR A 264 -14.09 -7.56 -8.22
CA THR A 264 -13.23 -7.13 -9.32
C THR A 264 -12.03 -6.37 -8.78
N LEU A 265 -10.83 -6.64 -9.32
CA LEU A 265 -9.72 -5.73 -9.17
C LEU A 265 -10.01 -4.51 -10.04
N VAL A 266 -10.26 -3.37 -9.40
CA VAL A 266 -10.47 -2.12 -10.11
C VAL A 266 -9.12 -1.52 -10.46
N ASP A 267 -9.04 -0.87 -11.63
CA ASP A 267 -7.89 -0.07 -12.01
C ASP A 267 -7.62 0.98 -10.93
N LEU A 268 -6.40 1.00 -10.41
CA LEU A 268 -5.98 2.02 -9.46
C LEU A 268 -5.75 3.32 -10.21
N SER A 269 -6.18 4.45 -9.65
CA SER A 269 -5.89 5.74 -10.27
C SER A 269 -4.37 5.91 -10.41
N PRO A 270 -3.89 6.56 -11.50
CA PRO A 270 -2.47 6.89 -11.65
C PRO A 270 -1.92 7.67 -10.46
N THR A 271 -2.77 8.43 -9.77
CA THR A 271 -2.40 9.14 -8.54
C THR A 271 -2.10 8.19 -7.39
N ILE A 272 -2.88 7.13 -7.16
CA ILE A 272 -2.62 6.16 -6.09
C ILE A 272 -1.37 5.34 -6.40
N VAL A 273 -1.21 4.91 -7.65
CA VAL A 273 0.02 4.24 -8.11
C VAL A 273 1.21 5.18 -7.96
N GLY A 274 1.05 6.45 -8.31
CA GLY A 274 2.02 7.50 -8.10
C GLY A 274 2.36 7.71 -6.63
N LEU A 275 1.39 7.70 -5.72
CA LEU A 275 1.64 7.82 -4.28
C LEU A 275 2.44 6.63 -3.75
N LEU A 276 2.12 5.40 -4.15
CA LEU A 276 2.91 4.21 -3.78
C LEU A 276 4.33 4.27 -4.37
N GLY A 277 4.45 4.64 -5.64
CA GLY A 277 5.72 4.72 -6.36
C GLY A 277 6.63 5.87 -5.90
N ILE A 278 6.09 7.07 -5.74
CA ILE A 278 6.83 8.27 -5.27
C ILE A 278 7.27 8.07 -3.82
N SER A 279 6.42 7.49 -2.96
CA SER A 279 6.81 7.17 -1.59
C SER A 279 7.95 6.16 -1.57
N GLY A 280 7.91 5.14 -2.44
CA GLY A 280 8.96 4.12 -2.56
C GLY A 280 10.29 4.68 -3.08
N ILE A 281 10.26 5.42 -4.19
CA ILE A 281 11.46 6.02 -4.80
C ILE A 281 12.06 7.10 -3.89
N GLY A 282 11.22 7.98 -3.33
CA GLY A 282 11.66 9.04 -2.40
C GLY A 282 12.27 8.48 -1.12
N ALA A 283 11.69 7.40 -0.56
CA ALA A 283 12.28 6.74 0.60
C ALA A 283 13.63 6.08 0.27
N ALA A 284 13.77 5.46 -0.89
CA ALA A 284 15.03 4.83 -1.31
C ALA A 284 16.14 5.87 -1.56
N THR A 285 15.84 6.96 -2.27
CA THR A 285 16.83 8.02 -2.53
C THR A 285 17.22 8.74 -1.25
N ALA A 286 16.24 9.09 -0.40
CA ALA A 286 16.52 9.69 0.90
C ALA A 286 17.40 8.79 1.77
N GLN A 287 17.16 7.46 1.76
CA GLN A 287 17.98 6.51 2.50
C GLN A 287 19.42 6.44 1.96
N ILE A 288 19.61 6.44 0.64
CA ILE A 288 20.94 6.42 0.02
C ILE A 288 21.69 7.71 0.34
N THR A 289 21.05 8.87 0.14
CA THR A 289 21.66 10.18 0.44
C THR A 289 21.98 10.32 1.93
N TYR A 290 21.08 9.87 2.80
CA TYR A 290 21.31 9.83 4.24
C TYR A 290 22.54 8.96 4.55
N GLN A 291 22.60 7.73 4.07
CA GLN A 291 23.75 6.83 4.29
C GLN A 291 25.08 7.38 3.77
N GLN A 292 25.06 8.13 2.65
CA GLN A 292 26.26 8.75 2.10
C GLN A 292 26.73 9.97 2.91
N LYS A 293 25.81 10.71 3.52
CA LYS A 293 26.12 11.95 4.25
C LYS A 293 26.28 11.78 5.76
N THR A 294 25.72 10.72 6.33
CA THR A 294 25.74 10.49 7.79
C THR A 294 26.66 9.36 8.20
N ARG A 295 27.47 8.82 7.29
CA ARG A 295 28.44 7.76 7.59
C ARG A 295 29.85 8.28 7.34
N LEU A 296 30.75 8.04 8.29
CA LEU A 296 32.19 8.21 8.09
C LEU A 296 32.68 7.30 6.96
N SER A 297 33.75 7.70 6.28
CA SER A 297 34.46 6.84 5.35
C SER A 297 34.85 5.53 6.03
N PHE A 298 34.94 4.45 5.25
CA PHE A 298 35.24 3.13 5.79
C PHE A 298 36.60 3.12 6.50
N GLU A 299 37.57 3.86 5.97
CA GLU A 299 38.92 4.01 6.47
C GLU A 299 38.93 4.69 7.84
N ASN A 300 38.25 5.82 8.00
CA ASN A 300 38.22 6.57 9.25
C ASN A 300 37.42 5.82 10.32
N TRP A 301 36.29 5.23 9.93
CA TRP A 301 35.52 4.39 10.83
C TRP A 301 36.32 3.18 11.32
N ALA A 302 36.99 2.44 10.40
CA ALA A 302 37.80 1.29 10.77
C ALA A 302 38.98 1.68 11.67
N TRP A 303 39.55 2.86 11.45
CA TRP A 303 40.63 3.40 12.28
C TRP A 303 40.16 3.73 13.71
N LEU A 304 39.01 4.41 13.85
CA LEU A 304 38.40 4.67 15.15
C LEU A 304 38.03 3.38 15.89
N GLN A 305 37.48 2.40 15.17
CA GLN A 305 37.13 1.10 15.73
C GLN A 305 38.37 0.32 16.18
N LYS A 306 39.44 0.28 15.37
CA LYS A 306 40.70 -0.40 15.70
C LYS A 306 41.36 0.17 16.94
N ARG A 307 41.25 1.48 17.15
CA ARG A 307 41.78 2.18 18.33
C ARG A 307 40.84 2.14 19.53
N GLU A 308 39.62 1.62 19.38
CA GLU A 308 38.59 1.61 20.43
C GLU A 308 38.26 3.01 20.96
N VAL A 309 38.30 4.03 20.10
CA VAL A 309 38.02 5.43 20.48
C VAL A 309 36.54 5.60 20.82
N LEU A 310 35.66 4.88 20.12
CA LEU A 310 34.22 4.95 20.29
C LEU A 310 33.80 4.03 21.43
N THR A 311 33.32 4.62 22.52
CA THR A 311 32.79 3.83 23.64
C THR A 311 31.38 3.35 23.27
N PRO A 312 31.13 2.04 23.12
CA PRO A 312 29.79 1.57 22.79
C PRO A 312 28.82 1.99 23.91
N PRO A 313 27.61 2.48 23.58
CA PRO A 313 26.65 2.87 24.60
C PRO A 313 26.29 1.65 25.47
N ALA A 314 26.20 1.87 26.78
CA ALA A 314 25.91 0.80 27.76
C ALA A 314 24.57 0.10 27.50
N VAL A 315 23.62 0.81 26.89
CA VAL A 315 22.31 0.27 26.49
C VAL A 315 22.03 0.64 25.03
N PRO A 316 21.82 -0.34 24.13
CA PRO A 316 21.43 -0.08 22.76
C PRO A 316 20.10 0.69 22.69
N ARG A 317 20.09 1.84 22.02
CA ARG A 317 18.87 2.64 21.82
C ARG A 317 17.92 1.93 20.85
N GLY A 318 16.63 1.89 21.18
CA GLY A 318 15.56 1.44 20.30
C GLY A 318 14.89 2.58 19.52
N PRO A 319 14.12 2.28 18.46
CA PRO A 319 13.37 3.29 17.72
C PRO A 319 12.28 3.88 18.62
N GLN A 320 12.10 5.20 18.55
CA GLN A 320 11.14 5.92 19.39
C GLN A 320 10.27 6.85 18.55
N TRP A 321 9.04 7.10 19.02
CA TRP A 321 8.12 8.05 18.39
C TRP A 321 8.70 9.45 18.24
N ARG A 322 9.56 9.87 19.18
CA ARG A 322 10.24 11.17 19.08
C ARG A 322 11.16 11.27 17.86
N ASP A 323 11.71 10.17 17.36
CA ASP A 323 12.61 10.16 16.19
C ASP A 323 11.86 10.55 14.91
N LEU A 324 10.53 10.44 14.91
CA LEU A 324 9.67 10.89 13.82
C LEU A 324 9.57 12.42 13.73
N VAL A 325 9.92 13.16 14.77
CA VAL A 325 9.84 14.63 14.78
C VAL A 325 11.16 15.29 15.14
N LEU A 326 12.14 14.53 15.66
CA LEU A 326 13.47 15.02 16.01
C LEU A 326 14.52 14.53 15.03
N THR A 327 15.53 15.36 14.79
CA THR A 327 16.79 15.00 14.13
C THR A 327 17.92 15.57 14.98
N ASN A 328 18.86 14.73 15.45
CA ASN A 328 19.96 15.16 16.34
C ASN A 328 19.47 15.97 17.55
N ARG A 329 18.36 15.53 18.18
CA ARG A 329 17.68 16.19 19.32
C ARG A 329 17.03 17.54 19.02
N GLU A 330 17.13 18.05 17.80
CA GLU A 330 16.43 19.25 17.36
C GLU A 330 15.10 18.90 16.72
N PHE A 331 14.12 19.79 16.89
CA PHE A 331 12.82 19.66 16.26
C PHE A 331 12.94 19.87 14.75
N ASP A 332 12.64 18.82 13.98
CA ASP A 332 12.72 18.83 12.53
C ASP A 332 11.36 19.16 11.93
N VAL A 333 11.18 20.45 11.59
CA VAL A 333 9.94 20.98 11.00
C VAL A 333 9.54 20.22 9.73
N TYR A 334 10.51 19.77 8.93
CA TYR A 334 10.22 19.05 7.68
C TYR A 334 9.65 17.65 7.95
N LYS A 335 10.13 16.97 8.99
CA LYS A 335 9.58 15.70 9.44
C LYS A 335 8.14 15.86 9.92
N LEU A 336 7.85 16.88 10.74
CA LEU A 336 6.49 17.20 11.18
C LEU A 336 5.56 17.48 9.98
N GLN A 337 6.00 18.34 9.06
CA GLN A 337 5.23 18.68 7.85
C GLN A 337 4.87 17.42 7.05
N THR A 338 5.83 16.50 6.88
CA THR A 338 5.61 15.23 6.17
C THR A 338 4.55 14.37 6.86
N ILE A 339 4.55 14.31 8.20
CA ILE A 339 3.55 13.58 8.98
C ILE A 339 2.16 14.20 8.82
N ILE A 340 2.02 15.51 9.02
CA ILE A 340 0.74 16.22 8.90
C ILE A 340 0.14 15.99 7.52
N PHE A 341 0.97 16.14 6.49
CA PHE A 341 0.54 15.95 5.12
C PHE A 341 0.11 14.50 4.87
N SER A 342 0.88 13.52 5.35
CA SER A 342 0.55 12.09 5.19
C SER A 342 -0.78 11.73 5.85
N ILE A 343 -1.05 12.28 7.03
CA ILE A 343 -2.32 12.10 7.75
C ILE A 343 -3.47 12.74 6.97
N ALA A 344 -3.30 13.96 6.46
CA ALA A 344 -4.33 14.64 5.68
C ALA A 344 -4.72 13.84 4.42
N VAL A 345 -3.74 13.30 3.68
CA VAL A 345 -4.01 12.45 2.53
C VAL A 345 -4.67 11.14 2.93
N ALA A 346 -4.18 10.47 3.97
CA ALA A 346 -4.79 9.25 4.48
C ALA A 346 -6.27 9.48 4.86
N ALA A 347 -6.57 10.56 5.58
CA ALA A 347 -7.94 10.93 5.95
C ALA A 347 -8.82 11.21 4.72
N SER A 348 -8.27 11.89 3.71
CA SER A 348 -8.99 12.15 2.45
C SER A 348 -9.32 10.86 1.70
N MET A 349 -8.43 9.87 1.70
CA MET A 349 -8.66 8.57 1.07
C MET A 349 -9.72 7.76 1.82
N ILE A 350 -9.68 7.76 3.15
CA ILE A 350 -10.70 7.10 3.98
C ILE A 350 -12.07 7.75 3.74
N SER A 351 -12.11 9.08 3.69
CA SER A 351 -13.35 9.85 3.47
C SER A 351 -13.91 9.66 2.06
N GLY A 352 -13.04 9.56 1.05
CA GLY A 352 -13.43 9.25 -0.32
C GLY A 352 -13.93 7.80 -0.49
N GLY A 353 -13.48 6.89 0.36
CA GLY A 353 -13.91 5.49 0.38
C GLY A 353 -13.32 4.65 -0.77
N ALA A 354 -13.49 3.33 -0.66
CA ALA A 354 -12.90 2.36 -1.59
C ALA A 354 -13.43 2.48 -3.02
N LEU A 355 -14.69 2.86 -3.21
CA LEU A 355 -15.32 2.97 -4.54
C LEU A 355 -14.70 4.08 -5.40
N ASN A 356 -14.13 5.10 -4.76
CA ASN A 356 -13.51 6.21 -5.47
C ASN A 356 -12.02 5.97 -5.73
N LEU A 357 -11.43 4.80 -5.43
CA LEU A 357 -9.99 4.54 -5.66
C LEU A 357 -9.59 4.73 -7.14
N ALA A 358 -10.46 4.39 -8.09
CA ALA A 358 -10.19 4.54 -9.52
C ALA A 358 -10.23 5.99 -10.00
N THR A 359 -11.14 6.78 -9.42
CA THR A 359 -11.40 8.18 -9.78
C THR A 359 -10.71 9.16 -8.84
N PHE A 360 -10.08 8.66 -7.77
CA PHE A 360 -9.40 9.47 -6.77
C PHE A 360 -8.22 10.16 -7.43
N SER A 361 -8.40 11.44 -7.68
CA SER A 361 -7.37 12.34 -8.17
C SER A 361 -7.05 13.33 -7.07
N VAL A 362 -5.84 13.22 -6.54
CA VAL A 362 -5.27 14.31 -5.75
C VAL A 362 -4.94 15.42 -6.74
N PRO A 363 -5.44 16.65 -6.53
CA PRO A 363 -5.08 17.78 -7.37
C PRO A 363 -3.58 17.83 -7.64
N THR A 364 -3.20 18.02 -8.90
CA THR A 364 -1.78 18.03 -9.32
C THR A 364 -0.96 19.05 -8.55
N ALA A 365 -1.58 20.14 -8.07
CA ALA A 365 -0.95 21.10 -7.17
C ALA A 365 -0.55 20.47 -5.82
N LEU A 366 -1.40 19.63 -5.21
CA LEU A 366 -1.11 18.94 -3.96
C LEU A 366 -0.09 17.81 -4.15
N LEU A 367 -0.15 17.06 -5.25
CA LEU A 367 0.90 16.09 -5.62
C LEU A 367 2.23 16.79 -5.91
N GLY A 368 2.17 17.96 -6.54
CA GLY A 368 3.29 18.85 -6.77
C GLY A 368 3.92 19.26 -5.45
N ILE A 369 3.13 19.76 -4.49
CA ILE A 369 3.58 20.14 -3.15
C ILE A 369 4.15 18.92 -2.39
N LEU A 370 3.58 17.73 -2.55
CA LEU A 370 4.10 16.48 -2.00
C LEU A 370 5.48 16.09 -2.55
N GLY A 371 5.58 16.09 -3.87
CA GLY A 371 6.83 15.79 -4.56
C GLY A 371 7.88 16.83 -4.20
N LEU A 372 7.48 18.11 -4.19
CA LEU A 372 8.33 19.21 -3.74
C LEU A 372 8.71 19.08 -2.27
N SER A 373 7.83 18.63 -1.36
CA SER A 373 8.19 18.47 0.04
C SER A 373 9.21 17.35 0.24
N GLN A 374 9.15 16.29 -0.57
CA GLN A 374 10.19 15.24 -0.59
C GLN A 374 11.50 15.76 -1.19
N VAL A 375 11.43 16.53 -2.27
CA VAL A 375 12.61 17.15 -2.90
C VAL A 375 13.24 18.21 -2.00
N VAL A 376 12.44 19.02 -1.30
CA VAL A 376 12.89 20.02 -0.32
C VAL A 376 13.40 19.34 0.93
N TYR A 377 12.84 18.21 1.34
CA TYR A 377 13.39 17.42 2.44
C TYR A 377 14.75 16.84 2.07
N VAL A 378 14.87 16.17 0.91
CA VAL A 378 16.15 15.62 0.42
C VAL A 378 17.15 16.74 0.13
N GLY A 379 16.69 17.84 -0.45
CA GLY A 379 17.49 19.05 -0.69
C GLY A 379 17.90 19.72 0.61
N GLY A 380 17.04 19.76 1.61
CA GLY A 380 17.33 20.25 2.95
C GLY A 380 18.38 19.39 3.65
N ILE A 381 18.31 18.07 3.51
CA ILE A 381 19.38 17.16 3.93
C ILE A 381 20.68 17.46 3.17
N LEU A 382 20.59 17.75 1.87
CA LEU A 382 21.76 18.04 1.03
C LEU A 382 22.46 19.36 1.41
N VAL A 383 21.69 20.35 1.90
CA VAL A 383 22.16 21.70 2.23
C VAL A 383 22.56 21.84 3.71
N ARG A 384 22.18 20.90 4.59
CA ARG A 384 22.69 20.87 5.97
C ARG A 384 24.22 20.71 5.95
N PRO A 385 24.99 21.54 6.70
CA PRO A 385 26.43 21.37 6.83
C PRO A 385 26.73 19.94 7.23
N PRO A 386 27.54 19.19 6.47
CA PRO A 386 27.72 17.78 6.72
C PRO A 386 28.69 17.62 7.90
N ALA A 387 28.19 17.76 9.13
CA ALA A 387 29.00 17.59 10.34
C ALA A 387 29.80 16.28 10.33
N VAL A 388 29.24 15.22 9.73
CA VAL A 388 29.94 13.93 9.52
C VAL A 388 31.02 14.00 8.44
N SER A 389 30.83 14.74 7.35
CA SER A 389 31.88 14.94 6.33
C SER A 389 33.01 15.81 6.86
N ASP A 390 32.69 16.87 7.61
CA ASP A 390 33.71 17.72 8.25
C ASP A 390 34.49 16.91 9.30
N LEU A 391 33.80 16.05 10.05
CA LEU A 391 34.44 15.07 10.95
C LEU A 391 35.31 14.07 10.17
N ASP A 392 34.83 13.55 9.04
CA ASP A 392 35.56 12.60 8.21
C ASP A 392 36.84 13.22 7.62
N ASP A 393 36.77 14.45 7.13
CA ASP A 393 37.93 15.20 6.67
C ASP A 393 38.92 15.46 7.81
N SER A 394 38.42 15.79 9.00
CA SER A 394 39.24 16.03 10.19
C SER A 394 39.92 14.75 10.70
N LEU A 395 39.22 13.60 10.65
CA LEU A 395 39.80 12.29 10.94
C LEU A 395 40.87 11.89 9.94
N THR A 396 40.66 12.20 8.65
CA THR A 396 41.65 11.97 7.60
C THR A 396 42.91 12.80 7.86
N LYS A 397 42.77 14.08 8.19
CA LYS A 397 43.89 14.96 8.57
C LYS A 397 44.61 14.44 9.82
N LEU A 398 43.87 14.03 10.84
CA LEU A 398 44.45 13.46 12.07
C LEU A 398 45.27 12.20 11.78
N ARG A 399 44.77 11.30 10.93
CA ARG A 399 45.53 10.11 10.53
C ARG A 399 46.82 10.45 9.80
N LEU A 400 46.78 11.36 8.83
CA LEU A 400 47.95 11.82 8.10
C LEU A 400 48.96 12.53 9.02
N ALA A 401 48.48 13.31 9.99
CA ALA A 401 49.34 13.90 11.02
C ALA A 401 50.04 12.82 11.84
N GLY A 402 49.35 11.73 12.17
CA GLY A 402 49.95 10.58 12.88
C GLY A 402 51.04 9.88 12.06
N GLU A 403 50.84 9.73 10.76
CA GLU A 403 51.87 9.23 9.84
C GLU A 403 53.08 10.19 9.76
N THR A 404 52.82 11.49 9.79
CA THR A 404 53.86 12.54 9.79
C THR A 404 54.69 12.49 11.07
N VAL A 405 54.07 12.32 12.23
CA VAL A 405 54.79 12.13 13.52
C VAL A 405 55.67 10.88 13.47
N ALA A 406 55.15 9.76 12.96
CA ALA A 406 55.91 8.52 12.84
C ALA A 406 57.12 8.68 11.92
N ALA A 407 56.95 9.38 10.79
CA ALA A 407 58.04 9.70 9.87
C ALA A 407 59.09 10.62 10.49
N ALA A 408 58.67 11.67 11.22
CA ALA A 408 59.57 12.59 11.91
C ALA A 408 60.44 11.85 12.96
N LYS A 409 59.81 10.98 13.77
CA LYS A 409 60.52 10.11 14.73
C LYS A 409 61.53 9.19 14.04
N ALA A 410 61.13 8.54 12.94
CA ALA A 410 62.01 7.63 12.19
C ALA A 410 63.22 8.34 11.56
N GLN A 411 63.03 9.57 11.07
CA GLN A 411 64.09 10.39 10.46
C GLN A 411 64.88 11.21 11.48
N LYS A 412 64.54 11.14 12.78
CA LYS A 412 65.14 11.95 13.85
C LYS A 412 65.09 13.46 13.56
N THR A 413 63.99 13.90 12.97
CA THR A 413 63.73 15.30 12.60
C THR A 413 62.43 15.80 13.23
N ASP A 414 61.99 17.01 12.89
CA ASP A 414 60.71 17.56 13.28
C ASP A 414 59.97 18.14 12.06
N THR A 415 58.82 18.77 12.28
CA THR A 415 58.06 19.49 11.26
C THR A 415 58.23 21.00 11.38
N GLY A 416 58.21 21.66 10.23
CA GLY A 416 58.18 23.11 10.13
C GLY A 416 56.80 23.69 10.48
N PRO A 417 56.67 25.03 10.51
CA PRO A 417 55.39 25.71 10.70
C PRO A 417 54.35 25.38 9.63
N ASP A 418 54.80 24.91 8.46
CA ASP A 418 53.98 24.47 7.34
C ASP A 418 53.54 23.00 7.44
N GLY A 419 53.90 22.31 8.54
CA GLY A 419 53.57 20.91 8.79
C GLY A 419 54.41 19.91 7.97
N LYS A 420 55.42 20.37 7.22
CA LYS A 420 56.30 19.49 6.43
C LYS A 420 57.52 19.04 7.23
N LEU A 421 58.01 17.85 6.92
CA LEU A 421 59.23 17.31 7.52
C LEU A 421 60.44 18.21 7.19
N LEU A 422 61.21 18.54 8.22
CA LEU A 422 62.47 19.28 8.07
C LEU A 422 63.58 18.33 7.62
N ALA A 423 64.48 18.82 6.76
CA ALA A 423 65.64 18.04 6.31
C ALA A 423 66.64 17.77 7.44
N GLU A 424 66.78 18.70 8.38
CA GLU A 424 67.64 18.58 9.56
C GLU A 424 66.92 19.17 10.79
N LEU A 425 67.17 18.58 11.96
CA LEU A 425 66.62 19.04 13.22
C LEU A 425 67.32 20.32 13.67
N PRO A 426 66.60 21.42 13.95
CA PRO A 426 67.19 22.64 14.47
C PRO A 426 67.91 22.38 15.81
N PRO A 427 69.07 23.02 16.07
CA PRO A 427 69.85 22.78 17.28
C PRO A 427 69.04 23.14 18.54
N GLY A 428 68.94 22.19 19.47
CA GLY A 428 68.23 22.35 20.76
C GLY A 428 66.74 21.98 20.72
N GLN A 429 66.21 21.50 19.60
CA GLN A 429 64.82 21.07 19.47
C GLN A 429 64.67 19.56 19.73
N GLU A 430 63.59 19.16 20.38
CA GLU A 430 63.27 17.74 20.58
C GLU A 430 62.72 17.11 19.28
N ILE A 431 63.03 15.82 19.07
CA ILE A 431 62.60 15.08 17.87
C ILE A 431 61.07 15.02 17.83
N ALA A 432 60.49 15.38 16.68
CA ALA A 432 59.06 15.36 16.40
C ALA A 432 58.16 16.17 17.36
N ALA A 433 58.70 17.13 18.11
CA ALA A 433 57.93 17.88 19.11
C ALA A 433 56.81 18.73 18.50
N ASN A 434 57.08 19.46 17.40
CA ASN A 434 56.06 20.23 16.71
C ASN A 434 55.05 19.33 16.01
N ALA A 435 55.52 18.22 15.40
CA ALA A 435 54.65 17.26 14.75
C ALA A 435 53.65 16.66 15.75
N GLN A 436 54.14 16.30 16.95
CA GLN A 436 53.33 15.76 18.04
C GLN A 436 52.32 16.78 18.55
N ARG A 437 52.73 18.05 18.74
CA ARG A 437 51.82 19.13 19.13
C ARG A 437 50.68 19.32 18.12
N GLN A 438 51.00 19.41 16.83
CA GLN A 438 49.99 19.54 15.77
C GLN A 438 49.03 18.34 15.74
N TYR A 439 49.54 17.13 15.98
CA TYR A 439 48.71 15.94 16.11
C TYR A 439 47.76 16.03 17.30
N ASP A 440 48.26 16.44 18.47
CA ASP A 440 47.47 16.51 19.70
C ASP A 440 46.38 17.58 19.62
N ASP A 441 46.66 18.75 19.02
CA ASP A 441 45.68 19.81 18.76
C ASP A 441 44.54 19.31 17.83
N LEU A 442 44.90 18.55 16.78
CA LEU A 442 43.93 17.92 15.88
C LEU A 442 43.11 16.85 16.60
N ALA A 443 43.73 16.06 17.48
CA ALA A 443 43.06 15.01 18.22
C ALA A 443 42.03 15.57 19.21
N ASP A 444 42.34 16.68 19.91
CA ASP A 444 41.39 17.36 20.80
C ASP A 444 40.18 17.93 20.04
N THR A 445 40.45 18.52 18.88
CA THR A 445 39.41 19.01 17.97
C THR A 445 38.51 17.88 17.50
N VAL A 446 39.10 16.77 17.03
CA VAL A 446 38.38 15.60 16.53
C VAL A 446 37.55 14.94 17.63
N VAL A 447 38.02 14.85 18.87
CA VAL A 447 37.23 14.31 19.99
C VAL A 447 35.94 15.11 20.18
N THR A 448 36.06 16.43 20.23
CA THR A 448 34.90 17.32 20.36
C THR A 448 33.92 17.12 19.20
N MET A 449 34.44 17.00 17.97
CA MET A 449 33.62 16.73 16.79
C MET A 449 32.97 15.34 16.81
N ILE A 450 33.65 14.30 17.30
CA ILE A 450 33.08 12.95 17.46
C ILE A 450 31.90 13.00 18.42
N GLU A 451 32.09 13.60 19.59
CA GLU A 451 31.05 13.66 20.62
C GLU A 451 29.84 14.48 20.17
N SER A 452 30.08 15.59 19.47
CA SER A 452 28.99 16.43 18.93
C SER A 452 28.26 15.77 17.77
N THR A 453 28.98 15.05 16.90
CA THR A 453 28.44 14.58 15.61
C THR A 453 27.90 13.16 15.68
N LEU A 454 28.58 12.26 16.38
CA LEU A 454 28.17 10.85 16.52
C LEU A 454 27.35 10.60 17.78
N GLU A 455 27.26 11.57 18.70
CA GLU A 455 26.60 11.44 20.00
C GLU A 455 27.12 10.28 20.86
N VAL A 456 28.39 9.90 20.67
CA VAL A 456 29.06 8.83 21.40
C VAL A 456 30.28 9.40 22.13
N ALA A 457 30.47 9.01 23.38
CA ALA A 457 31.64 9.40 24.16
C ALA A 457 32.92 8.89 23.49
N ALA A 458 33.89 9.79 23.32
CA ALA A 458 35.16 9.49 22.67
C ALA A 458 36.29 9.44 23.70
N ASP A 459 37.05 8.34 23.72
CA ASP A 459 38.21 8.23 24.60
C ASP A 459 39.45 8.88 23.94
N ARG A 460 39.76 10.12 24.35
CA ARG A 460 40.93 10.87 23.86
C ARG A 460 42.25 10.12 24.08
N SER A 461 42.35 9.30 25.12
CA SER A 461 43.59 8.56 25.43
C SER A 461 43.93 7.53 24.35
N LYS A 462 42.92 7.01 23.66
CA LYS A 462 43.06 6.04 22.55
C LYS A 462 43.58 6.66 21.26
N LEU A 463 43.55 7.99 21.18
CA LEU A 463 44.13 8.73 20.07
C LEU A 463 45.63 8.98 20.25
N ASN A 464 46.19 8.81 21.45
CA ASN A 464 47.62 9.03 21.65
C ASN A 464 48.48 8.11 20.76
N LEU A 465 49.59 8.66 20.24
CA LEU A 465 50.59 7.91 19.49
C LEU A 465 51.56 7.29 20.48
N VAL A 466 51.63 5.95 20.49
CA VAL A 466 52.62 5.20 21.29
C VAL A 466 54.00 5.31 20.67
#